data_AF-A0A7W5EM22-F1
#
_entry.id   AF-A0A7W5EM22-F1
#
_cell.length_a   1.000
_cell.length_b   1.000
_cell.length_c   1.000
_cell.angle_alpha   90.00
_cell.angle_beta   90.00
_cell.angle_gamma   90.00
#
_symmetry.space_group_name_H-M   'P 1'
#
loop_
_entity.id
_entity.type
_entity.pdbx_description
1 polymer ?
#
loop_
_entity_poly.entity_id
_entity_poly.type
_entity_poly.pdbx_seq_one_letter_code
_entity_poly.pdbx_strand_id
1 'polypeptide(L)'
;MRTQVVLDDDKMTVAYTADLTSLADKAKAMSSAGDVGTKDMKLAMEVHDFHVYAYMNKRGITYDQFWQDPQHLKNLLNDPDNADFRIWKGRV
;
A
#
# COMPACT_ATOMS: atom_id res chain seq x y z
N MET A 1 5.21 13.47 -7.55
CA MET A 1 3.97 12.86 -8.08
C MET A 1 3.78 13.32 -9.52
N ARG A 2 3.47 12.40 -10.42
CA ARG A 2 3.16 12.67 -11.83
C ARG A 2 1.76 12.15 -12.14
N THR A 3 0.98 12.94 -12.87
CA THR A 3 -0.35 12.56 -13.36
C THR A 3 -0.32 12.52 -14.88
N GLN A 4 -0.92 11.49 -15.45
CA GLN A 4 -1.11 11.33 -16.90
C GLN A 4 -2.60 11.21 -17.16
N VAL A 5 -3.10 11.99 -18.11
CA VAL A 5 -4.48 11.93 -18.56
C VAL A 5 -4.46 11.52 -20.02
N VAL A 6 -5.15 10.43 -20.35
CA VAL A 6 -5.34 9.95 -21.72
C VAL A 6 -6.82 9.99 -22.02
N LEU A 7 -7.19 10.63 -23.13
CA LEU A 7 -8.54 10.66 -23.66
C LEU A 7 -8.57 9.75 -24.88
N ASP A 8 -9.49 8.79 -24.89
CA ASP A 8 -9.73 7.84 -25.98
C ASP A 8 -11.24 7.77 -26.22
N ASP A 9 -11.72 8.45 -27.26
CA ASP A 9 -13.13 8.67 -27.58
C ASP A 9 -14.02 9.02 -26.37
N ASP A 10 -14.74 8.03 -25.83
CA ASP A 10 -15.68 8.16 -24.72
C ASP A 10 -15.07 7.87 -23.34
N LYS A 11 -13.76 7.60 -23.28
CA LYS A 11 -13.04 7.21 -22.07
C LYS A 11 -11.96 8.21 -21.70
N MET A 12 -11.91 8.50 -20.40
CA MET A 12 -10.78 9.19 -19.77
C MET A 12 -10.06 8.23 -18.83
N THR A 13 -8.77 8.03 -19.08
CA THR A 13 -7.88 7.31 -18.17
C THR A 13 -6.99 8.29 -17.44
N VAL A 14 -7.01 8.24 -16.10
CA VAL A 14 -6.10 9.01 -15.25
C VAL A 14 -5.14 8.05 -14.56
N ALA A 15 -3.86 8.16 -14.88
CA ALA A 15 -2.80 7.37 -14.25
C ALA A 15 -1.94 8.25 -13.35
N TYR A 16 -1.66 7.75 -12.14
CA TYR A 16 -0.81 8.41 -11.17
C TYR A 16 0.48 7.63 -10.97
N THR A 17 1.59 8.34 -10.83
CA THR A 17 2.89 7.77 -10.45
C THR A 17 3.44 8.56 -9.27
N ALA A 18 3.83 7.85 -8.23
CA ALA A 18 4.49 8.39 -7.06
C ALA A 18 5.82 7.65 -6.83
N ASP A 19 6.82 8.41 -6.41
CA ASP A 19 8.06 7.87 -5.89
C ASP A 19 7.86 7.66 -4.38
N LEU A 20 8.00 6.41 -3.94
CA LEU A 20 7.86 6.01 -2.55
C LEU A 20 9.18 5.49 -1.95
N THR A 21 10.33 5.73 -2.61
CA THR A 21 11.64 5.24 -2.15
C THR A 21 11.95 5.67 -0.73
N SER A 22 11.72 6.95 -0.37
CA SER A 22 11.96 7.42 1.00
C SER A 22 11.08 6.72 2.05
N LEU A 23 9.89 6.27 1.67
CA LEU A 23 8.99 5.53 2.55
C LEU A 23 9.48 4.08 2.76
N ALA A 24 9.96 3.44 1.69
CA ALA A 24 10.58 2.12 1.76
C ALA A 24 11.86 2.16 2.60
N ASP A 25 12.70 3.19 2.42
CA ASP A 25 13.92 3.39 3.22
C ASP A 25 13.59 3.56 4.71
N LYS A 26 12.54 4.34 5.03
CA LYS A 26 12.04 4.48 6.40
C LYS A 26 11.58 3.13 6.96
N ALA A 27 10.76 2.37 6.23
CA ALA A 27 10.28 1.07 6.69
C ALA A 27 11.43 0.08 6.95
N LYS A 28 12.43 0.07 6.06
CA LYS A 28 13.65 -0.73 6.21
C LYS A 28 14.45 -0.30 7.45
N ALA A 29 14.61 0.99 7.68
CA ALA A 29 15.32 1.51 8.85
C ALA A 29 14.61 1.08 10.15
N MET A 30 13.29 1.22 10.22
CA MET A 30 12.48 0.78 11.38
C MET A 30 12.59 -0.73 11.62
N SER A 31 12.47 -1.53 10.56
CA SER A 31 12.62 -2.99 10.65
C SER A 31 13.99 -3.38 11.18
N SER A 32 15.05 -2.72 10.69
CA SER A 32 16.43 -2.99 11.08
C SER A 32 16.75 -2.53 12.51
N ALA A 33 16.08 -1.47 12.99
CA ALA A 33 16.17 -0.99 14.36
C ALA A 33 15.38 -1.86 15.36
N GLY A 34 14.56 -2.78 14.88
CA GLY A 34 13.67 -3.59 15.73
C GLY A 34 12.38 -2.87 16.14
N ASP A 35 12.05 -1.74 15.51
CA ASP A 35 10.86 -0.93 15.76
C ASP A 35 9.61 -1.56 15.10
N VAL A 36 9.36 -2.83 15.42
CA VAL A 36 8.29 -3.67 14.81
C VAL A 36 6.99 -3.68 15.63
N GLY A 37 6.86 -2.76 16.57
CA GLY A 37 5.78 -2.71 17.55
C GLY A 37 6.01 -3.63 18.76
N THR A 38 4.94 -3.92 19.51
CA THR A 38 5.00 -4.75 20.72
C THR A 38 4.67 -6.21 20.40
N LYS A 39 4.66 -7.08 21.42
CA LYS A 39 4.21 -8.47 21.25
C LYS A 39 2.73 -8.53 20.85
N ASP A 40 1.90 -7.70 21.47
CA ASP A 40 0.45 -7.72 21.31
C ASP A 40 -0.02 -6.88 20.10
N MET A 41 0.78 -5.90 19.66
CA MET A 41 0.45 -5.04 18.53
C MET A 41 1.66 -4.84 17.62
N LYS A 42 1.63 -5.50 16.46
CA LYS A 42 2.70 -5.42 15.46
C LYS A 42 2.52 -4.21 14.56
N LEU A 43 3.62 -3.51 14.28
CA LEU A 43 3.69 -2.53 13.21
C LEU A 43 3.98 -3.26 11.90
N ALA A 44 2.92 -3.57 11.14
CA ALA A 44 3.03 -4.42 9.95
C ALA A 44 3.80 -3.76 8.81
N MET A 45 3.45 -2.52 8.47
CA MET A 45 3.90 -1.83 7.27
C MET A 45 3.74 -0.31 7.44
N GLU A 46 4.62 0.44 6.80
CA GLU A 46 4.41 1.87 6.56
C GLU A 46 3.55 2.04 5.30
N VAL A 47 2.33 2.60 5.44
CA VAL A 47 1.35 2.63 4.35
C VAL A 47 1.17 4.05 3.82
N HIS A 48 1.32 4.21 2.51
CA HIS A 48 0.84 5.37 1.74
C HIS A 48 -0.46 5.03 0.99
N ASP A 49 -1.34 6.01 0.79
CA ASP A 49 -2.57 5.91 0.00
C ASP A 49 -2.39 5.27 -1.39
N PHE A 50 -1.25 5.42 -2.07
CA PHE A 50 -1.03 4.80 -3.38
C PHE A 50 -1.01 3.26 -3.32
N HIS A 51 -0.66 2.65 -2.19
CA HIS A 51 -0.83 1.20 -2.02
C HIS A 51 -2.31 0.82 -2.02
N VAL A 52 -3.15 1.62 -1.36
CA VAL A 52 -4.60 1.41 -1.30
C VAL A 52 -5.22 1.63 -2.68
N TYR A 53 -4.88 2.72 -3.37
CA TYR A 53 -5.36 2.99 -4.73
C TYR A 53 -4.94 1.88 -5.71
N ALA A 54 -3.68 1.44 -5.68
CA ALA A 54 -3.21 0.36 -6.53
C ALA A 54 -3.94 -0.96 -6.23
N TYR A 55 -4.16 -1.28 -4.95
CA TYR A 55 -4.90 -2.48 -4.52
C TYR A 55 -6.34 -2.47 -5.03
N MET A 56 -7.03 -1.34 -4.87
CA MET A 56 -8.41 -1.14 -5.30
C MET A 56 -8.55 -1.23 -6.82
N ASN A 57 -7.65 -0.55 -7.56
CA ASN A 57 -7.63 -0.58 -9.02
C ASN A 57 -7.41 -1.99 -9.56
N LYS A 58 -6.51 -2.79 -8.96
CA LYS A 58 -6.27 -4.19 -9.34
C LYS A 58 -7.50 -5.09 -9.13
N ARG A 59 -8.42 -4.72 -8.22
CA ARG A 59 -9.55 -5.56 -7.79
C ARG A 59 -10.92 -5.03 -8.18
N GLY A 60 -10.99 -3.83 -8.76
CA GLY A 60 -12.25 -3.20 -9.16
C GLY A 60 -13.16 -2.89 -7.98
N ILE A 61 -12.60 -2.51 -6.82
CA ILE A 61 -13.36 -2.13 -5.63
C ILE A 61 -13.24 -0.64 -5.33
N THR A 62 -14.21 -0.11 -4.61
CA THR A 62 -14.25 1.28 -4.14
C THR A 62 -13.51 1.46 -2.82
N TYR A 63 -13.24 2.72 -2.47
CA TYR A 63 -12.64 3.08 -1.18
C TYR A 63 -13.50 2.64 0.00
N ASP A 64 -14.83 2.81 -0.09
CA ASP A 64 -15.75 2.38 0.97
C ASP A 64 -15.73 0.86 1.13
N GLN A 65 -15.74 0.11 0.03
CA GLN A 65 -15.61 -1.36 0.08
C GLN A 65 -14.30 -1.80 0.73
N PHE A 66 -13.18 -1.13 0.43
CA PHE A 66 -11.88 -1.44 1.03
C PHE A 66 -11.92 -1.32 2.56
N TRP A 67 -12.57 -0.30 3.11
CA TRP A 67 -12.62 -0.07 4.56
C TRP A 67 -13.70 -0.86 5.29
N GLN A 68 -14.76 -1.27 4.59
CA GLN A 68 -15.84 -2.08 5.18
C GLN A 68 -15.45 -3.54 5.39
N ASP A 69 -14.54 -4.08 4.58
CA ASP A 69 -14.03 -5.45 4.75
C ASP A 69 -12.55 -5.45 5.20
N PRO A 70 -12.26 -5.82 6.47
CA PRO A 70 -10.89 -5.87 6.97
C PRO A 70 -10.01 -6.90 6.24
N GLN A 71 -10.60 -7.84 5.50
CA GLN A 71 -9.83 -8.77 4.67
C GLN A 71 -9.06 -8.03 3.57
N HIS A 72 -9.56 -6.90 3.07
CA HIS A 72 -8.84 -6.11 2.08
C HIS A 72 -7.54 -5.54 2.63
N LEU A 73 -7.57 -4.98 3.85
CA LEU A 73 -6.37 -4.50 4.52
C LEU A 73 -5.37 -5.64 4.79
N LYS A 74 -5.83 -6.79 5.27
CA LYS A 74 -4.96 -7.97 5.47
C LYS A 74 -4.32 -8.43 4.17
N ASN A 75 -5.06 -8.44 3.07
CA ASN A 75 -4.56 -8.82 1.76
C ASN A 75 -3.52 -7.80 1.26
N LEU A 76 -3.74 -6.50 1.47
CA LEU A 76 -2.78 -5.45 1.12
C LEU A 76 -1.47 -5.58 1.90
N LEU A 77 -1.55 -5.84 3.21
CA LEU A 77 -0.38 -6.00 4.08
C LEU A 77 0.43 -7.27 3.78
N ASN A 78 -0.21 -8.28 3.18
CA ASN A 78 0.42 -9.54 2.77
C ASN A 78 0.79 -9.59 1.28
N ASP A 79 0.54 -8.51 0.52
CA ASP A 79 0.85 -8.44 -0.91
C ASP A 79 2.38 -8.41 -1.12
N PRO A 80 2.96 -9.34 -1.91
CA PRO A 80 4.40 -9.36 -2.16
C PRO A 80 4.93 -8.09 -2.84
N ASP A 81 4.09 -7.37 -3.60
CA ASP A 81 4.49 -6.11 -4.25
C ASP A 81 4.78 -5.00 -3.21
N ASN A 82 4.29 -5.16 -1.97
CA ASN A 82 4.47 -4.21 -0.89
C ASN A 82 5.60 -4.61 0.09
N ALA A 83 6.39 -5.65 -0.22
CA ALA A 83 7.34 -6.25 0.73
C ALA A 83 8.39 -5.27 1.29
N ASP A 84 8.83 -4.29 0.49
CA ASP A 84 9.83 -3.29 0.87
C ASP A 84 9.31 -2.29 1.92
N PHE A 85 7.98 -2.12 2.01
CA PHE A 85 7.33 -1.25 2.99
C PHE A 85 7.02 -1.96 4.30
N ARG A 86 7.22 -3.29 4.36
CA ARG A 86 6.91 -4.09 5.54
C ARG A 86 7.96 -3.91 6.63
N ILE A 87 7.49 -3.55 7.82
CA ILE A 87 8.32 -3.38 9.02
C ILE A 87 8.38 -4.71 9.79
N TRP A 88 7.23 -5.28 10.13
CA TRP A 88 7.12 -6.65 10.64
C TRP A 88 6.96 -7.66 9.50
N LYS A 89 7.82 -8.70 9.50
CA LYS A 89 7.94 -9.65 8.39
C LYS A 89 7.03 -10.88 8.47
N GLY A 90 6.32 -11.12 9.57
CA GLY A 90 5.40 -12.26 9.70
C GLY A 90 4.06 -12.03 8.99
N ARG A 91 3.31 -13.07 8.63
CA ARG A 91 1.99 -12.88 7.99
C ARG A 91 0.98 -12.28 8.97
N VAL A 92 0.17 -11.34 8.46
CA VAL A 92 -0.97 -10.72 9.17
C VAL A 92 -2.23 -11.54 8.94
#